data_AF-A0A916WKD8-F1
#
_entry.id   AF-A0A916WKD8-F1
#
_cell.length_a   1.000
_cell.length_b   1.000
_cell.length_c   1.000
_cell.angle_alpha   90.00
_cell.angle_beta   90.00
_cell.angle_gamma   90.00
#
_symmetry.space_group_name_H-M   'P 1'
#
loop_
_entity.id
_entity.type
_entity.pdbx_description
1 polymer ?
#
loop_
_entity_poly.entity_id
_entity_poly.type
_entity_poly.pdbx_seq_one_letter_code
_entity_poly.pdbx_strand_id
1 'polypeptide(L)'
;MASRTIMIVGNGSVPPGGAAFIDAADIVIRFNDCRSVGAGGGKTDIVAVCNTGRPARAMLHGDGWKTNPAVLHAREIWSVRSGEKFASMRDELVKTYPDLSDFCDDYTDEFAAFAAAAGLSHRVIPASVHEQLDRDLARFSPAPYVVPSSGMVAIADVLLGFAKPGDDVVLTGFDHIGWELHPFAAEKQLVENWIVEGRLRRLRSSRADIA
;
A
#
# COMPACT_ATOMS: atom_id res chain seq x y z
N MET A 1 15.70 -1.64 -22.35
CA MET A 1 15.37 -2.48 -21.18
C MET A 1 13.93 -2.92 -21.35
N ALA A 2 13.59 -4.18 -21.05
CA ALA A 2 12.22 -4.65 -21.16
C ALA A 2 11.33 -3.95 -20.13
N SER A 3 10.11 -3.57 -20.54
CA SER A 3 9.08 -3.02 -19.66
C SER A 3 8.62 -4.10 -18.68
N ARG A 4 8.53 -3.79 -17.38
CA ARG A 4 7.95 -4.68 -16.37
C ARG A 4 6.50 -4.32 -16.15
N THR A 5 5.66 -5.31 -15.89
CA THR A 5 4.33 -5.11 -15.32
C THR A 5 4.41 -5.12 -13.79
N ILE A 6 4.10 -3.98 -13.16
CA ILE A 6 4.01 -3.84 -11.71
C ILE A 6 2.53 -3.84 -11.32
N MET A 7 2.08 -4.91 -10.68
CA MET A 7 0.71 -5.07 -10.20
C MET A 7 0.61 -4.65 -8.73
N ILE A 8 -0.21 -3.65 -8.44
CA ILE A 8 -0.52 -3.19 -7.09
C ILE A 8 -1.93 -3.68 -6.72
N VAL A 9 -2.02 -4.59 -5.75
CA VAL A 9 -3.25 -5.30 -5.39
C VAL A 9 -3.68 -4.92 -3.97
N GLY A 10 -4.61 -3.97 -3.87
CA GLY A 10 -5.24 -3.60 -2.61
C GLY A 10 -6.13 -4.72 -2.04
N ASN A 11 -6.61 -4.53 -0.82
CA ASN A 11 -7.43 -5.52 -0.11
C ASN A 11 -8.94 -5.41 -0.38
N GLY A 12 -9.34 -4.58 -1.35
CA GLY A 12 -10.71 -4.49 -1.84
C GLY A 12 -11.01 -5.50 -2.94
N SER A 13 -12.05 -5.21 -3.72
CA SER A 13 -12.58 -6.13 -4.73
C SER A 13 -11.67 -6.27 -5.95
N VAL A 14 -11.39 -7.51 -6.35
CA VAL A 14 -10.66 -7.83 -7.59
C VAL A 14 -11.67 -8.24 -8.68
N PRO A 15 -11.56 -7.72 -9.92
CA PRO A 15 -12.47 -8.08 -10.99
C PRO A 15 -12.41 -9.57 -11.33
N PRO A 16 -13.52 -10.19 -11.77
CA PRO A 16 -13.52 -11.57 -12.23
C PRO A 16 -12.47 -11.84 -13.30
N GLY A 17 -11.74 -12.94 -13.16
CA GLY A 17 -10.63 -13.31 -14.05
C GLY A 17 -9.32 -12.56 -13.76
N GLY A 18 -9.31 -11.59 -12.84
CA GLY A 18 -8.13 -10.78 -12.52
C GLY A 18 -6.95 -11.57 -11.94
N ALA A 19 -7.21 -12.68 -11.23
CA ALA A 19 -6.18 -13.51 -10.59
C ALA A 19 -5.07 -13.96 -11.56
N ALA A 20 -5.43 -14.43 -12.75
CA ALA A 20 -4.45 -14.90 -13.74
C ALA A 20 -3.56 -13.75 -14.25
N PHE A 21 -4.11 -12.55 -14.41
CA PHE A 21 -3.35 -11.36 -14.81
C PHE A 21 -2.42 -10.88 -13.69
N ILE A 22 -2.87 -10.96 -12.44
CA ILE A 22 -2.05 -10.63 -11.28
C ILE A 22 -0.86 -11.59 -11.19
N ASP A 23 -1.10 -12.90 -11.27
CA ASP A 23 -0.06 -13.92 -11.15
C ASP A 23 0.94 -13.91 -12.30
N ALA A 24 0.53 -13.43 -13.48
CA ALA A 24 1.40 -13.26 -14.65
C ALA A 24 2.28 -11.99 -14.61
N ALA A 25 2.02 -11.04 -13.69
CA ALA A 25 2.81 -9.81 -13.61
C ALA A 25 4.26 -10.09 -13.17
N ASP A 26 5.19 -9.22 -13.58
CA ASP A 26 6.60 -9.35 -13.17
C ASP A 26 6.77 -9.11 -11.68
N ILE A 27 6.02 -8.15 -11.12
CA ILE A 27 6.05 -7.75 -9.71
C ILE A 27 4.63 -7.60 -9.18
N VAL A 28 4.33 -8.23 -8.05
CA VAL A 28 3.04 -8.07 -7.32
C VAL A 28 3.27 -7.50 -5.92
N ILE A 29 2.62 -6.36 -5.65
CA ILE A 29 2.63 -5.66 -4.36
C ILE A 29 1.27 -5.88 -3.68
N ARG A 30 1.28 -6.42 -2.46
CA ARG A 30 0.09 -6.62 -1.60
C ARG A 30 0.22 -5.87 -0.29
N PHE A 31 -0.86 -5.80 0.48
CA PHE A 31 -0.95 -4.93 1.65
C PHE A 31 -1.28 -5.68 2.94
N ASN A 32 -0.56 -5.34 4.00
CA ASN A 32 -0.81 -5.77 5.38
C ASN A 32 -0.98 -7.29 5.48
N ASP A 33 -2.20 -7.76 5.74
CA ASP A 33 -2.61 -9.14 5.92
C ASP A 33 -2.80 -9.92 4.61
N CYS A 34 -2.53 -9.31 3.46
CA CYS A 34 -2.62 -9.92 2.13
C CYS A 34 -4.00 -10.52 1.84
N ARG A 35 -5.08 -9.88 2.30
CA ARG A 35 -6.48 -10.37 2.11
C ARG A 35 -6.89 -10.60 0.67
N SER A 36 -6.21 -9.97 -0.28
CA SER A 36 -6.44 -10.19 -1.71
C SER A 36 -5.91 -11.51 -2.24
N VAL A 37 -5.13 -12.29 -1.46
CA VAL A 37 -4.66 -13.63 -1.86
C VAL A 37 -5.83 -14.60 -1.96
N GLY A 38 -5.79 -15.48 -2.95
CA GLY A 38 -6.91 -16.35 -3.31
C GLY A 38 -7.70 -15.73 -4.46
N ALA A 39 -8.70 -14.89 -4.15
CA ALA A 39 -9.53 -14.26 -5.19
C ALA A 39 -8.72 -13.37 -6.16
N GLY A 40 -7.63 -12.75 -5.68
CA GLY A 40 -6.70 -11.96 -6.48
C GLY A 40 -5.40 -12.70 -6.84
N GLY A 41 -5.43 -14.03 -6.97
CA GLY A 41 -4.25 -14.83 -7.29
C GLY A 41 -3.37 -15.14 -6.07
N GLY A 42 -2.24 -15.81 -6.31
CA GLY A 42 -1.32 -16.26 -5.27
C GLY A 42 0.02 -15.53 -5.24
N LYS A 43 0.46 -14.95 -6.36
CA LYS A 43 1.77 -14.30 -6.47
C LYS A 43 1.85 -13.08 -5.55
N THR A 44 2.96 -12.99 -4.81
CA THR A 44 3.27 -11.89 -3.91
C THR A 44 4.78 -11.72 -3.89
N ASP A 45 5.28 -10.61 -4.44
CA ASP A 45 6.71 -10.29 -4.39
C ASP A 45 7.00 -9.34 -3.23
N ILE A 46 6.10 -8.41 -2.96
CA ILE A 46 6.27 -7.36 -1.95
C ILE A 46 5.03 -7.31 -1.06
N VAL A 47 5.23 -7.20 0.25
CA VAL A 47 4.16 -6.86 1.21
C VAL A 47 4.41 -5.48 1.80
N ALA A 48 3.55 -4.53 1.45
CA ALA A 48 3.54 -3.19 2.00
C ALA A 48 2.69 -3.15 3.29
N VAL A 49 3.33 -2.87 4.42
CA VAL A 49 2.71 -2.95 5.76
C VAL A 49 2.55 -1.58 6.39
N CYS A 50 1.43 -1.38 7.09
CA CYS A 50 1.32 -0.36 8.11
C CYS A 50 2.20 -0.76 9.30
N ASN A 51 3.36 -0.13 9.43
CA ASN A 51 4.36 -0.42 10.46
C ASN A 51 4.17 0.37 11.75
N THR A 52 3.04 1.07 11.93
CA THR A 52 2.73 1.79 13.17
C THR A 52 1.43 1.34 13.81
N GLY A 53 1.36 1.51 15.13
CA GLY A 53 0.18 1.34 15.97
C GLY A 53 -0.48 -0.03 15.90
N ARG A 54 -1.80 -0.04 16.14
CA ARG A 54 -2.60 -1.27 16.28
C ARG A 54 -2.46 -2.24 15.09
N PRO A 55 -2.46 -1.81 13.80
CA PRO A 55 -2.25 -2.71 12.68
C PRO A 55 -0.90 -3.43 12.72
N ALA A 56 0.18 -2.70 13.03
CA ALA A 56 1.52 -3.28 13.14
C ALA A 56 1.60 -4.30 14.27
N ARG A 57 1.09 -3.93 15.45
CA ARG A 57 1.00 -4.82 16.62
C ARG A 57 0.22 -6.09 16.30
N ALA A 58 -0.91 -5.98 15.62
CA ALA A 58 -1.71 -7.15 15.23
C ALA A 58 -0.97 -8.07 14.25
N MET A 59 -0.22 -7.53 13.29
CA MET A 59 0.59 -8.33 12.36
C MET A 59 1.79 -8.99 13.04
N LEU A 60 2.49 -8.28 13.92
CA LEU A 60 3.72 -8.80 14.52
C LEU A 60 3.47 -9.70 15.72
N HIS A 61 2.44 -9.41 16.52
CA HIS A 61 2.18 -10.09 17.79
C HIS A 61 0.88 -10.90 17.79
N GLY A 62 0.05 -10.74 16.76
CA GLY A 62 -1.11 -11.60 16.55
C GLY A 62 -0.76 -12.91 15.85
N ASP A 63 -1.77 -13.77 15.72
CA ASP A 63 -1.62 -15.07 15.09
C ASP A 63 -1.70 -14.97 13.56
N GLY A 64 -0.90 -15.79 12.88
CA GLY A 64 -1.09 -16.10 11.46
C GLY A 64 -0.41 -15.18 10.45
N TRP A 65 -0.10 -13.92 10.78
CA TRP A 65 0.55 -13.03 9.79
C TRP A 65 1.97 -13.49 9.44
N LYS A 66 2.80 -13.76 10.46
CA LYS A 66 4.18 -14.25 10.30
C LYS A 66 4.26 -15.65 9.67
N THR A 67 3.16 -16.39 9.64
CA THR A 67 3.07 -17.72 9.02
C THR A 67 2.25 -17.73 7.74
N ASN A 68 1.77 -16.58 7.28
CA ASN A 68 1.01 -16.46 6.04
C ASN A 68 1.93 -16.79 4.85
N PRO A 69 1.59 -17.76 3.98
CA PRO A 69 2.42 -18.13 2.84
C PRO A 69 2.76 -16.96 1.91
N ALA A 70 1.84 -16.00 1.74
CA ALA A 70 2.10 -14.82 0.91
C ALA A 70 3.14 -13.87 1.53
N VAL A 71 3.22 -13.81 2.85
CA VAL A 71 4.23 -13.03 3.58
C VAL A 71 5.57 -13.75 3.54
N LEU A 72 5.58 -15.07 3.80
CA LEU A 72 6.80 -15.89 3.81
C LEU A 72 7.45 -16.04 2.42
N HIS A 73 6.65 -16.06 1.35
CA HIS A 73 7.16 -16.19 -0.02
C HIS A 73 7.40 -14.84 -0.72
N ALA A 74 7.08 -13.72 -0.08
CA ALA A 74 7.50 -12.42 -0.57
C ALA A 74 9.04 -12.36 -0.61
N ARG A 75 9.60 -11.44 -1.40
CA ARG A 75 11.03 -11.10 -1.35
C ARG A 75 11.32 -9.88 -0.49
N GLU A 76 10.31 -9.02 -0.30
CA GLU A 76 10.46 -7.73 0.34
C GLU A 76 9.27 -7.37 1.24
N ILE A 77 9.57 -6.76 2.39
CA ILE A 77 8.59 -6.08 3.24
C ILE A 77 8.84 -4.58 3.18
N TRP A 78 7.81 -3.79 2.90
CA TRP A 78 7.88 -2.33 2.83
C TRP A 78 7.09 -1.71 3.99
N SER A 79 7.79 -1.08 4.94
CA SER A 79 7.17 -0.23 5.95
C SER A 79 6.67 1.05 5.28
N VAL A 80 5.35 1.23 5.22
CA VAL A 80 4.77 2.38 4.51
C VAL A 80 4.82 3.67 5.30
N ARG A 81 5.12 3.65 6.60
CA ARG A 81 5.18 4.84 7.47
C ARG A 81 6.62 5.15 7.85
N SER A 82 7.05 6.38 7.58
CA SER A 82 8.34 6.87 8.06
C SER A 82 8.26 7.16 9.57
N GLY A 83 9.18 6.58 10.34
CA GLY A 83 9.25 6.78 11.78
C GLY A 83 9.42 8.26 12.17
N GLU A 84 10.28 9.00 11.46
CA GLU A 84 10.47 10.44 11.67
C GLU A 84 9.17 11.24 11.50
N LYS A 85 8.47 11.02 10.38
CA LYS A 85 7.18 11.70 10.13
C LYS A 85 6.16 11.36 11.22
N PHE A 86 6.05 10.09 11.59
CA PHE A 86 5.06 9.64 12.57
C PHE A 86 5.40 10.06 14.01
N ALA A 87 6.67 10.16 14.36
CA ALA A 87 7.10 10.76 15.61
C ALA A 87 6.69 12.24 15.68
N SER A 88 6.86 13.00 14.58
CA SER A 88 6.54 14.44 14.54
C SER A 88 5.05 14.77 14.69
N MET A 89 4.14 13.87 14.34
CA MET A 89 2.69 14.09 14.44
C MET A 89 2.10 13.73 15.81
N ARG A 90 2.85 12.99 16.65
CA ARG A 90 2.32 12.36 17.87
C ARG A 90 1.68 13.36 18.83
N ASP A 91 2.36 14.46 19.13
CA ASP A 91 1.92 15.41 20.15
C ASP A 91 0.61 16.10 19.78
N GLU A 92 0.42 16.42 18.50
CA GLU A 92 -0.84 17.01 18.02
C GLU A 92 -1.94 15.95 17.93
N LEU A 93 -1.60 14.76 17.43
CA LEU A 93 -2.55 13.67 17.28
C LEU A 93 -3.16 13.26 18.62
N VAL A 94 -2.37 13.17 19.69
CA VAL A 94 -2.87 12.83 21.03
C VAL A 94 -3.82 13.89 21.58
N LYS A 95 -3.64 15.17 21.21
CA LYS A 95 -4.55 16.25 21.63
C LYS A 95 -5.86 16.21 20.86
N THR A 96 -5.80 16.04 19.54
CA THR A 96 -7.00 16.05 18.68
C THR A 96 -7.78 14.74 18.76
N TYR A 97 -7.07 13.60 18.88
CA TYR A 97 -7.62 12.25 18.89
C TYR A 97 -6.96 11.40 20.00
N PRO A 98 -7.33 11.58 21.28
CA PRO A 98 -6.73 10.86 22.41
C PRO A 98 -6.77 9.32 22.28
N ASP A 99 -7.81 8.79 21.62
CA ASP A 99 -7.98 7.35 21.34
C ASP A 99 -6.94 6.78 20.35
N LEU A 100 -6.13 7.65 19.73
CA LEU A 100 -5.05 7.30 18.80
C LEU A 100 -3.67 7.48 19.43
N SER A 101 -3.56 7.43 20.75
CA SER A 101 -2.28 7.58 21.45
C SER A 101 -1.22 6.54 21.04
N ASP A 102 -1.63 5.35 20.62
CA ASP A 102 -0.74 4.28 20.11
C ASP A 102 -0.50 4.35 18.59
N PHE A 103 -1.13 5.28 17.88
CA PHE A 103 -1.11 5.32 16.41
C PHE A 103 0.29 5.53 15.82
N CYS A 104 1.13 6.27 16.54
CA CYS A 104 2.49 6.59 16.13
C CYS A 104 3.54 5.62 16.70
N ASP A 105 3.13 4.56 17.41
CA ASP A 105 4.05 3.56 17.95
C ASP A 105 4.70 2.83 16.77
N ASP A 106 6.02 2.93 16.67
CA ASP A 106 6.77 2.48 15.49
C ASP A 106 7.33 1.07 15.70
N TYR A 107 6.95 0.16 14.82
CA TYR A 107 7.37 -1.24 14.81
C TYR A 107 8.32 -1.55 13.66
N THR A 108 8.93 -0.54 13.03
CA THR A 108 9.85 -0.70 11.90
C THR A 108 10.97 -1.68 12.19
N ASP A 109 11.61 -1.60 13.36
CA ASP A 109 12.70 -2.49 13.73
C ASP A 109 12.26 -3.95 13.89
N GLU A 110 11.03 -4.17 14.37
CA GLU A 110 10.46 -5.51 14.47
C GLU A 110 10.13 -6.12 13.10
N PHE A 111 9.63 -5.30 12.16
CA PHE A 111 9.47 -5.73 10.77
C PHE A 111 10.81 -6.02 10.10
N ALA A 112 11.84 -5.22 10.36
CA ALA A 112 13.19 -5.45 9.85
C ALA A 112 13.78 -6.75 10.42
N ALA A 113 13.62 -7.00 11.72
CA ALA A 113 14.05 -8.23 12.38
C ALA A 113 13.32 -9.46 11.83
N PHE A 114 11.99 -9.37 11.64
CA PHE A 114 11.22 -10.44 11.00
C PHE A 114 11.71 -10.71 9.58
N ALA A 115 11.87 -9.66 8.75
CA ALA A 115 12.34 -9.79 7.39
C ALA A 115 13.71 -10.49 7.35
N ALA A 116 14.67 -10.03 8.17
CA ALA A 116 15.99 -10.65 8.25
C ALA A 116 15.93 -12.13 8.65
N ALA A 117 15.12 -12.49 9.65
CA ALA A 117 14.95 -13.88 10.10
C ALA A 117 14.29 -14.77 9.03
N ALA A 118 13.40 -14.21 8.22
CA ALA A 118 12.72 -14.90 7.11
C ALA A 118 13.52 -14.87 5.79
N GLY A 119 14.71 -14.26 5.75
CA GLY A 119 15.51 -14.13 4.53
C GLY A 119 14.97 -13.11 3.52
N LEU A 120 14.15 -12.17 3.98
CA LEU A 120 13.52 -11.12 3.18
C LEU A 120 14.32 -9.82 3.28
N SER A 121 14.23 -8.99 2.24
CA SER A 121 14.68 -7.60 2.33
C SER A 121 13.62 -6.73 3.01
N HIS A 122 14.06 -5.68 3.71
CA HIS A 122 13.17 -4.69 4.31
C HIS A 122 13.56 -3.28 3.88
N ARG A 123 12.56 -2.43 3.62
CA ARG A 123 12.78 -1.01 3.43
C ARG A 123 11.64 -0.18 4.01
N VAL A 124 11.93 1.09 4.26
CA VAL A 124 10.95 2.09 4.70
C VAL A 124 10.68 3.06 3.56
N ILE A 125 9.42 3.38 3.31
CA ILE A 125 9.04 4.45 2.37
C ILE A 125 9.43 5.80 2.99
N PRO A 126 10.23 6.64 2.29
CA PRO A 126 10.79 7.85 2.88
C PRO A 126 9.70 8.91 3.18
N ALA A 127 9.95 9.77 4.17
CA ALA A 127 9.03 10.84 4.56
C ALA A 127 8.65 11.77 3.39
N SER A 128 9.59 12.03 2.48
CA SER A 128 9.39 12.88 1.30
C SER A 128 8.26 12.40 0.38
N VAL A 129 8.03 11.08 0.28
CA VAL A 129 6.88 10.52 -0.46
C VAL A 129 5.58 10.91 0.22
N HIS A 130 5.51 10.83 1.54
CA HIS A 130 4.32 11.20 2.28
C HIS A 130 4.02 12.69 2.19
N GLU A 131 5.04 13.53 2.31
CA GLU A 131 4.91 14.99 2.17
C GLU A 131 4.45 15.38 0.76
N GLN A 132 5.01 14.75 -0.27
CA GLN A 132 4.57 14.97 -1.64
C GLN A 132 3.12 14.51 -1.84
N LEU A 133 2.75 13.35 -1.30
CA LEU A 133 1.39 12.84 -1.36
C LEU A 133 0.40 13.77 -0.66
N ASP A 134 0.72 14.32 0.51
CA ASP A 134 -0.15 15.30 1.20
C ASP A 134 -0.32 16.57 0.34
N ARG A 135 0.75 17.07 -0.30
CA ARG A 135 0.65 18.21 -1.24
C ARG A 135 -0.22 17.91 -2.45
N ASP A 136 -0.15 16.70 -2.99
CA ASP A 136 -0.97 16.30 -4.14
C ASP A 136 -2.45 16.12 -3.75
N LEU A 137 -2.72 15.54 -2.58
CA LEU A 137 -4.08 15.40 -2.04
C LEU A 137 -4.72 16.74 -1.69
N ALA A 138 -3.96 17.71 -1.19
CA ALA A 138 -4.45 19.04 -0.84
C ALA A 138 -5.13 19.77 -2.02
N ARG A 139 -4.76 19.44 -3.26
CA ARG A 139 -5.38 20.00 -4.49
C ARG A 139 -6.86 19.67 -4.63
N PHE A 140 -7.32 18.60 -3.96
CA PHE A 140 -8.72 18.19 -3.94
C PHE A 140 -9.49 18.69 -2.71
N SER A 141 -8.86 19.53 -1.89
CA SER A 141 -9.46 20.12 -0.68
C SER A 141 -10.16 19.09 0.23
N PRO A 142 -9.46 18.02 0.67
CA PRO A 142 -10.05 17.03 1.55
C PRO A 142 -10.50 17.65 2.87
N ALA A 143 -11.52 17.07 3.50
CA ALA A 143 -11.80 17.32 4.91
C ALA A 143 -10.56 16.95 5.76
N PRO A 144 -10.41 17.51 6.98
CA PRO A 144 -9.32 17.13 7.87
C PRO A 144 -9.21 15.61 8.03
N TYR A 145 -8.00 15.09 7.86
CA TYR A 145 -7.68 13.68 7.93
C TYR A 145 -6.39 13.48 8.73
N VAL A 146 -6.15 12.25 9.20
CA VAL A 146 -4.93 11.94 9.96
C VAL A 146 -3.80 11.58 9.01
N VAL A 147 -4.01 10.58 8.14
CA VAL A 147 -3.01 10.16 7.14
C VAL A 147 -3.65 9.57 5.89
N PRO A 148 -2.96 9.59 4.73
CA PRO A 148 -3.34 8.78 3.58
C PRO A 148 -3.25 7.28 3.90
N SER A 149 -4.03 6.44 3.23
CA SER A 149 -4.03 4.98 3.40
C SER A 149 -2.68 4.36 3.03
N SER A 150 -2.34 3.19 3.61
CA SER A 150 -1.11 2.45 3.26
C SER A 150 -1.02 2.17 1.75
N GLY A 151 -2.18 1.88 1.16
CA GLY A 151 -2.35 1.72 -0.27
C GLY A 151 -1.89 2.94 -1.05
N MET A 152 -2.41 4.11 -0.69
CA MET A 152 -2.09 5.37 -1.35
C MET A 152 -0.60 5.73 -1.26
N VAL A 153 0.02 5.50 -0.10
CA VAL A 153 1.45 5.76 0.10
C VAL A 153 2.31 4.85 -0.78
N ALA A 154 1.98 3.57 -0.87
CA ALA A 154 2.74 2.64 -1.72
C ALA A 154 2.58 2.96 -3.21
N ILE A 155 1.37 3.34 -3.67
CA ILE A 155 1.17 3.79 -5.06
C ILE A 155 2.05 5.01 -5.35
N ALA A 156 2.04 6.00 -4.46
CA ALA A 156 2.86 7.20 -4.62
C ALA A 156 4.35 6.88 -4.69
N ASP A 157 4.87 6.06 -3.78
CA ASP A 157 6.26 5.59 -3.79
C ASP A 157 6.61 4.86 -5.11
N VAL A 158 5.69 4.04 -5.60
CA VAL A 158 5.89 3.33 -6.87
C VAL A 158 6.03 4.32 -8.03
N LEU A 159 5.13 5.30 -8.13
CA LEU A 159 5.10 6.27 -9.23
C LEU A 159 6.17 7.36 -9.13
N LEU A 160 6.74 7.60 -7.95
CA LEU A 160 7.74 8.64 -7.73
C LEU A 160 9.18 8.13 -7.88
N GLY A 161 9.43 6.84 -7.66
CA GLY A 161 10.81 6.33 -7.69
C GLY A 161 11.02 4.84 -7.99
N PHE A 162 10.06 3.97 -7.69
CA PHE A 162 10.25 2.53 -7.92
C PHE A 162 10.08 2.11 -9.39
N ALA A 163 9.01 2.63 -10.03
CA ALA A 163 8.74 2.40 -11.43
C ALA A 163 9.73 3.19 -12.29
N LYS A 164 10.28 2.52 -13.30
CA LYS A 164 11.18 3.11 -14.28
C LYS A 164 10.39 3.57 -15.51
N PRO A 165 10.92 4.51 -16.31
CA PRO A 165 10.31 4.85 -17.59
C PRO A 165 10.05 3.60 -18.44
N GLY A 166 8.80 3.42 -18.86
CA GLY A 166 8.34 2.29 -19.66
C GLY A 166 7.76 1.12 -18.87
N ASP A 167 7.88 1.07 -17.53
CA ASP A 167 7.14 0.08 -16.73
C ASP A 167 5.62 0.33 -16.83
N ASP A 168 4.84 -0.75 -16.85
CA ASP A 168 3.38 -0.72 -16.83
C ASP A 168 2.87 -0.92 -15.40
N VAL A 169 2.34 0.14 -14.79
CA VAL A 169 1.82 0.12 -13.42
C VAL A 169 0.31 -0.13 -13.45
N VAL A 170 -0.12 -1.24 -12.85
CA VAL A 170 -1.50 -1.73 -12.88
C VAL A 170 -2.07 -1.79 -11.47
N LEU A 171 -3.29 -1.27 -11.31
CA LEU A 171 -3.97 -1.14 -10.01
C LEU A 171 -5.25 -1.98 -9.96
N THR A 172 -5.49 -2.69 -8.85
CA THR A 172 -6.75 -3.39 -8.57
C THR A 172 -6.98 -3.56 -7.07
N GLY A 173 -8.21 -3.76 -6.61
CA GLY A 173 -8.51 -3.96 -5.19
C GLY A 173 -8.52 -2.68 -4.36
N PHE A 174 -8.79 -1.52 -4.97
CA PHE A 174 -8.83 -0.21 -4.30
C PHE A 174 -10.25 0.36 -4.33
N ASP A 175 -11.04 -0.04 -3.34
CA ASP A 175 -12.44 0.42 -3.20
C ASP A 175 -12.53 1.78 -2.50
N HIS A 176 -11.41 2.27 -1.92
CA HIS A 176 -11.32 3.53 -1.15
C HIS A 176 -12.38 3.60 -0.02
N ILE A 177 -12.48 2.51 0.73
CA ILE A 177 -13.33 2.39 1.92
C ILE A 177 -12.51 1.81 3.07
N GLY A 178 -12.85 2.16 4.31
CA GLY A 178 -12.12 1.70 5.49
C GLY A 178 -12.20 2.69 6.64
N TRP A 179 -11.07 2.93 7.31
CA TRP A 179 -10.97 3.83 8.45
C TRP A 179 -11.25 5.29 8.06
N GLU A 180 -12.12 5.95 8.83
CA GLU A 180 -12.71 7.25 8.50
C GLU A 180 -11.72 8.43 8.48
N LEU A 181 -10.56 8.29 9.13
CA LEU A 181 -9.52 9.32 9.16
C LEU A 181 -8.52 9.21 8.01
N HIS A 182 -8.86 8.42 6.98
CA HIS A 182 -8.23 8.46 5.66
C HIS A 182 -9.02 9.37 4.69
N PRO A 183 -8.34 10.17 3.84
CA PRO A 183 -9.00 11.07 2.90
C PRO A 183 -9.46 10.35 1.61
N PHE A 184 -10.21 9.25 1.74
CA PHE A 184 -10.54 8.35 0.62
C PHE A 184 -11.14 9.02 -0.62
N ALA A 185 -11.96 10.05 -0.44
CA ALA A 185 -12.52 10.79 -1.56
C ALA A 185 -11.44 11.53 -2.39
N ALA A 186 -10.43 12.10 -1.73
CA ALA A 186 -9.29 12.73 -2.40
C ALA A 186 -8.32 11.68 -2.96
N GLU A 187 -8.09 10.56 -2.25
CA GLU A 187 -7.28 9.45 -2.77
C GLU A 187 -7.84 8.91 -4.08
N LYS A 188 -9.16 8.69 -4.14
CA LYS A 188 -9.82 8.24 -5.36
C LYS A 188 -9.62 9.22 -6.51
N GLN A 189 -9.81 10.52 -6.28
CA GLN A 189 -9.61 11.55 -7.30
C GLN A 189 -8.16 11.63 -7.78
N LEU A 190 -7.19 11.51 -6.88
CA LEU A 190 -5.77 11.50 -7.24
C LEU A 190 -5.40 10.28 -8.08
N VAL A 191 -5.94 9.10 -7.74
CA VAL A 191 -5.78 7.89 -8.56
C VAL A 191 -6.38 8.07 -9.96
N GLU A 192 -7.58 8.65 -10.09
CA GLU A 192 -8.16 8.94 -11.41
C GLU A 192 -7.28 9.88 -12.23
N ASN A 193 -6.73 10.93 -11.61
CA ASN A 193 -5.83 11.85 -12.30
C ASN A 193 -4.58 11.13 -12.83
N TRP A 194 -3.96 10.24 -12.03
CA TRP A 194 -2.82 9.45 -12.50
C TRP A 194 -3.18 8.47 -13.62
N ILE A 195 -4.42 7.98 -13.66
CA ILE A 195 -4.92 7.16 -14.78
C ILE A 195 -5.06 8.01 -16.05
N VAL A 196 -5.65 9.20 -15.95
CA VAL A 196 -5.81 10.13 -17.08
C VAL A 196 -4.45 10.60 -17.61
N GLU A 197 -3.47 10.82 -16.73
CA GLU A 197 -2.09 11.13 -17.09
C GLU A 197 -1.31 9.95 -17.69
N GLY A 198 -1.90 8.74 -17.69
CA GLY A 198 -1.25 7.53 -18.20
C GLY A 198 -0.12 6.99 -17.33
N ARG A 199 -0.04 7.42 -16.05
CA ARG A 199 0.99 6.98 -15.10
C ARG A 199 0.70 5.62 -14.50
N LEU A 200 -0.58 5.23 -14.45
CA LEU A 200 -1.04 3.90 -14.07
C LEU A 200 -2.34 3.56 -14.79
N ARG A 201 -2.74 2.30 -14.79
CA ARG A 201 -4.05 1.87 -15.30
C ARG A 201 -4.74 0.92 -14.34
N ARG A 202 -6.06 0.85 -14.41
CA ARG A 202 -6.83 -0.18 -13.69
C ARG A 202 -6.77 -1.52 -14.39
N LEU A 203 -6.71 -2.59 -13.61
CA LEU A 203 -7.03 -3.92 -14.11
C LEU A 203 -8.51 -3.94 -14.49
N ARG A 204 -8.81 -4.27 -15.75
CA ARG A 204 -10.19 -4.43 -16.22
C ARG A 204 -10.56 -5.90 -16.20
N SER A 205 -11.83 -6.20 -15.94
CA SER A 205 -12.38 -7.55 -16.12
C SER A 205 -12.17 -7.99 -17.57
N SER A 206 -11.71 -9.21 -17.82
CA SER A 206 -11.78 -9.78 -19.17
C SER A 206 -13.22 -10.21 -19.46
N ARG A 207 -14.05 -9.26 -19.88
CA ARG A 207 -15.14 -9.54 -20.82
C ARG A 207 -14.90 -8.62 -22.00
N ALA A 208 -15.05 -9.17 -23.20
CA ALA A 208 -14.98 -8.45 -24.46
C ALA A 208 -15.61 -7.05 -24.35
N ASP A 209 -14.77 -6.01 -24.29
CA ASP A 209 -15.17 -4.66 -24.67
C ASP A 209 -15.11 -4.59 -26.21
N ILE A 210 -15.92 -5.43 -26.85
CA ILE A 210 -16.35 -5.30 -28.23
C ILE A 210 -17.85 -5.62 -28.22
N ALA A 211 -18.64 -4.56 -28.12
CA ALA A 211 -19.95 -4.45 -28.73
C ALA A 211 -20.07 -3.03 -29.27
#